data_AF-A0A1V2AVZ2-F1
#
_entry.id   AF-A0A1V2AVZ2-F1
#
_cell.length_a   1.000
_cell.length_b   1.000
_cell.length_c   1.000
_cell.angle_alpha   90.00
_cell.angle_beta   90.00
_cell.angle_gamma   90.00
#
_symmetry.space_group_name_H-M   'P 1'
#
loop_
_entity.id
_entity.type
_entity.pdbx_description
1 polymer ?
#
loop_
_entity_poly.entity_id
_entity_poly.type
_entity_poly.pdbx_seq_one_letter_code
_entity_poly.pdbx_strand_id
1 'polypeptide(L)'
;MGCTHSYKAGNLNDLFYPIETTLRAELIMQYFDTLVQKKGYAVPEKWKSLNKLIDLDSIDNKRIYFEQGPEEMYLISFGGMLVLSDVYNPNIRAGGYIADRKLMSPAEEQRVKARFQHEILDTIQAMAKRDGVPDSVLYMQY
;
A
#
# COMPACT_ATOMS: atom_id res chain seq x y z
N MET A 1 39.19 12.24 -0.98
CA MET A 1 38.00 12.47 -1.83
C MET A 1 36.83 11.80 -1.13
N GLY A 2 36.07 12.57 -0.35
CA GLY A 2 34.92 12.06 0.38
C GLY A 2 33.64 12.27 -0.43
N CYS A 3 32.92 11.18 -0.71
CA CYS A 3 31.57 11.25 -1.26
C CYS A 3 30.62 11.79 -0.18
N THR A 4 30.42 13.10 -0.15
CA THR A 4 29.27 13.70 0.51
C THR A 4 28.06 13.60 -0.41
N HIS A 5 27.38 12.45 -0.37
CA HIS A 5 25.96 12.42 -0.74
C HIS A 5 25.18 12.97 0.45
N SER A 6 25.08 14.29 0.49
CA SER A 6 24.00 14.97 1.20
C SER A 6 22.69 14.46 0.61
N TYR A 7 22.08 13.48 1.28
CA TYR A 7 20.65 13.23 1.16
C TYR A 7 19.95 14.50 1.64
N LYS A 8 19.82 15.48 0.74
CA LYS A 8 18.82 16.53 0.89
C LYS A 8 17.53 15.80 1.14
N ALA A 9 16.88 16.09 2.27
CA ALA A 9 15.54 15.66 2.63
C ALA A 9 14.66 15.63 1.38
N GLY A 10 14.57 14.45 0.77
CA GLY A 10 14.14 14.30 -0.60
C GLY A 10 12.64 14.18 -0.60
N ASN A 11 11.96 15.28 -0.90
CA ASN A 11 10.53 15.36 -1.22
C ASN A 11 9.61 14.58 -0.26
N LEU A 12 9.08 15.30 0.73
CA LEU A 12 7.88 14.96 1.52
C LEU A 12 6.60 14.98 0.65
N ASN A 13 6.68 14.49 -0.58
CA ASN A 13 5.50 14.28 -1.40
C ASN A 13 5.19 12.80 -1.30
N ASP A 14 4.07 12.48 -0.67
CA ASP A 14 3.49 11.15 -0.76
C ASP A 14 2.55 11.13 -1.95
N LEU A 15 2.53 9.99 -2.64
CA LEU A 15 1.52 9.71 -3.64
C LEU A 15 0.18 9.64 -2.91
N PHE A 16 -0.59 10.72 -2.86
CA PHE A 16 -1.87 10.71 -2.15
C PHE A 16 -2.97 10.17 -3.07
N TYR A 17 -3.21 8.86 -3.03
CA TYR A 17 -4.37 8.23 -3.69
C TYR A 17 -5.42 7.78 -2.68
N PRO A 18 -6.50 8.56 -2.49
CA PRO A 18 -7.67 8.11 -1.77
C PRO A 18 -8.20 6.82 -2.37
N ILE A 19 -8.45 5.85 -1.52
CA ILE A 19 -9.07 4.59 -1.92
C ILE A 19 -10.57 4.70 -1.63
N GLU A 20 -11.36 4.75 -2.70
CA GLU A 20 -12.81 4.68 -2.60
C GLU A 20 -13.23 3.25 -2.28
N THR A 21 -13.85 3.03 -1.12
CA THR A 21 -14.34 1.72 -0.71
C THR A 21 -15.52 1.87 0.23
N THR A 22 -16.45 0.92 0.17
CA THR A 22 -17.55 0.83 1.13
C THR A 22 -17.15 0.09 2.40
N LEU A 23 -15.99 -0.57 2.42
CA LEU A 23 -15.47 -1.29 3.57
C LEU A 23 -15.00 -0.31 4.66
N ARG A 24 -15.22 -0.67 5.93
CA ARG A 24 -14.70 0.11 7.05
C ARG A 24 -13.18 0.01 7.14
N ALA A 25 -12.51 1.14 7.35
CA ALA A 25 -11.05 1.21 7.42
C ALA A 25 -10.48 0.34 8.56
N GLU A 26 -11.16 0.31 9.71
CA GLU A 26 -10.76 -0.50 10.87
C GLU A 26 -10.77 -1.99 10.55
N LEU A 27 -11.76 -2.44 9.77
CA LEU A 27 -11.84 -3.83 9.34
C LEU A 27 -10.73 -4.16 8.35
N ILE A 28 -10.47 -3.28 7.38
CA ILE A 28 -9.37 -3.45 6.43
C ILE A 28 -8.05 -3.60 7.20
N MET A 29 -7.79 -2.71 8.16
CA MET A 29 -6.59 -2.75 9.00
C MET A 29 -6.48 -4.06 9.79
N GLN A 30 -7.59 -4.53 10.39
CA GLN A 30 -7.62 -5.78 11.14
C GLN A 30 -7.31 -7.01 10.28
N TYR A 31 -7.86 -7.07 9.07
CA TYR A 31 -7.67 -8.21 8.16
C TYR A 31 -6.36 -8.12 7.37
N PHE A 32 -5.70 -6.96 7.35
CA PHE A 32 -4.53 -6.71 6.52
C PHE A 32 -3.38 -7.68 6.82
N ASP A 33 -3.03 -7.85 8.10
CA ASP A 33 -1.93 -8.74 8.48
C ASP A 33 -2.25 -10.20 8.13
N THR A 34 -3.52 -10.59 8.25
CA THR A 34 -3.98 -11.93 7.86
C THR A 34 -3.93 -12.12 6.34
N LEU A 35 -4.28 -11.09 5.56
CA LEU A 35 -4.12 -11.10 4.10
C LEU A 35 -2.66 -11.33 3.72
N VAL A 36 -1.76 -10.52 4.29
CA VAL A 36 -0.31 -10.59 4.04
C VAL A 36 0.22 -11.98 4.33
N GLN A 37 -0.14 -12.56 5.48
CA GLN A 37 0.29 -13.91 5.85
C GLN A 37 -0.28 -15.00 4.93
N LYS A 38 -1.59 -14.97 4.63
CA LYS A 38 -2.24 -16.02 3.85
C LYS A 38 -1.91 -16.00 2.36
N LYS A 39 -1.61 -14.82 1.81
CA LYS A 39 -1.28 -14.65 0.39
C LYS A 39 0.21 -14.57 0.10
N GLY A 40 1.05 -14.55 1.14
CA GLY A 40 2.50 -14.44 0.98
C GLY A 40 2.95 -13.06 0.51
N TYR A 41 2.17 -12.01 0.80
CA TYR A 41 2.50 -10.64 0.39
C TYR A 41 3.43 -9.91 1.36
N ALA A 42 4.20 -10.65 2.15
CA ALA A 42 5.15 -10.09 3.10
C ALA A 42 6.29 -9.39 2.35
N VAL A 43 6.71 -8.23 2.86
CA VAL A 43 7.84 -7.50 2.28
C VAL A 43 9.13 -8.31 2.51
N PRO A 44 9.86 -8.70 1.46
CA PRO A 44 11.09 -9.46 1.60
C PRO A 44 12.23 -8.60 2.12
N GLU A 45 13.19 -9.24 2.78
CA GLU A 45 14.36 -8.60 3.42
C GLU A 45 15.15 -7.67 2.50
N LYS A 46 15.25 -8.02 1.21
CA LYS A 46 15.94 -7.21 0.19
C LYS A 46 15.41 -5.79 0.06
N TRP A 47 14.16 -5.54 0.49
CA TRP A 47 13.51 -4.23 0.43
C TRP A 47 13.57 -3.44 1.74
N LYS A 48 14.20 -3.95 2.81
CA LYS A 48 14.37 -3.19 4.07
C LYS A 48 15.16 -1.89 3.91
N SER A 49 16.04 -1.81 2.91
CA SER A 49 16.76 -0.56 2.58
C SER A 49 15.87 0.50 1.94
N LEU A 50 14.68 0.12 1.44
CA LEU A 50 13.61 1.01 1.00
C LEU A 50 12.63 1.31 2.15
N ASN A 51 13.03 1.18 3.41
CA ASN A 51 12.26 1.79 4.48
C ASN A 51 12.36 3.31 4.31
N LYS A 52 11.30 3.94 3.79
CA LYS A 52 11.13 5.39 3.83
C LYS A 52 10.98 5.77 5.31
N LEU A 53 12.10 5.99 6.00
CA LEU A 53 12.16 6.45 7.40
C LEU A 53 11.48 5.53 8.43
N ILE A 54 12.00 5.58 9.66
CA ILE A 54 11.49 4.83 10.81
C ILE A 54 10.07 5.30 11.20
N ASP A 55 9.66 6.50 10.77
CA ASP A 55 8.40 7.15 11.16
C ASP A 55 7.17 6.70 10.34
N LEU A 56 7.35 6.07 9.17
CA LEU A 56 6.23 5.58 8.37
C LEU A 56 5.87 4.12 8.67
N ASP A 57 6.64 3.41 9.50
CA ASP A 57 6.21 2.13 10.09
C ASP A 57 5.48 2.40 11.43
N SER A 58 4.52 3.32 11.39
CA SER A 58 3.60 3.55 12.50
C SER A 58 2.53 2.44 12.55
N ILE A 59 1.81 2.35 13.67
CA ILE A 59 0.67 1.41 13.80
C ILE A 59 -0.39 1.61 12.71
N ASP A 60 -0.45 2.80 12.11
CA ASP A 60 -1.46 3.22 11.13
C ASP A 60 -0.99 3.04 9.68
N ASN A 61 0.19 2.47 9.44
CA ASN A 61 0.70 2.25 8.10
C ASN A 61 1.02 0.77 7.87
N LYS A 62 0.65 0.27 6.70
CA LYS A 62 0.86 -1.12 6.31
C LYS A 62 1.55 -1.20 4.95
N ARG A 63 2.34 -2.26 4.77
CA ARG A 63 3.00 -2.55 3.49
C ARG A 63 2.60 -3.91 2.97
N ILE A 64 2.51 -4.00 1.66
CA ILE A 64 2.17 -5.22 0.95
C ILE A 64 3.05 -5.32 -0.29
N TYR A 65 3.59 -6.51 -0.52
CA TYR A 65 4.51 -6.79 -1.61
C TYR A 65 3.91 -7.81 -2.57
N PHE A 66 3.97 -7.48 -3.86
CA PHE A 66 3.54 -8.32 -4.97
C PHE A 66 4.78 -8.73 -5.76
N GLU A 67 5.13 -10.00 -5.71
CA GLU A 67 6.27 -10.53 -6.48
C GLU A 67 5.96 -10.59 -7.99
N GLN A 68 4.69 -10.79 -8.35
CA GLN A 68 4.29 -11.08 -9.73
C GLN A 68 3.73 -9.86 -10.47
N GLY A 69 4.43 -9.50 -11.55
CA GLY A 69 3.91 -8.84 -12.76
C GLY A 69 3.04 -7.59 -12.58
N PRO A 70 3.61 -6.38 -12.44
CA PRO A 70 5.00 -6.09 -12.10
C PRO A 70 5.31 -6.39 -10.63
N GLU A 71 6.61 -6.57 -10.30
CA GLU A 71 7.09 -6.60 -8.92
C GLU A 71 6.81 -5.24 -8.29
N GLU A 72 6.02 -5.21 -7.20
CA GLU A 72 5.57 -3.97 -6.59
C GLU A 72 5.49 -4.06 -5.07
N MET A 73 5.59 -2.90 -4.43
CA MET A 73 5.27 -2.77 -3.02
C MET A 73 4.47 -1.51 -2.78
N TYR A 74 3.39 -1.62 -2.02
CA TYR A 74 2.51 -0.49 -1.69
C TYR A 74 2.70 -0.10 -0.23
N LEU A 75 2.74 1.21 0.03
CA LEU A 75 2.59 1.78 1.36
C LEU A 75 1.17 2.30 1.50
N ILE A 76 0.49 1.88 2.55
CA ILE A 76 -0.92 2.14 2.78
C ILE A 76 -1.04 2.83 4.13
N SER A 77 -1.70 3.98 4.17
CA SER A 77 -1.93 4.75 5.39
C SER A 77 -3.39 4.71 5.81
N PHE A 78 -3.60 4.59 7.12
CA PHE A 78 -4.89 4.58 7.80
C PHE A 78 -5.08 5.78 8.73
N GLY A 79 -4.18 6.78 8.71
CA GLY A 79 -4.14 7.95 9.63
C GLY A 79 -5.26 8.98 9.46
N GLY A 80 -6.50 8.54 9.23
CA GLY A 80 -7.72 9.34 9.07
C GLY A 80 -8.52 8.95 7.82
N MET A 81 -7.83 8.62 6.73
CA MET A 81 -8.42 8.13 5.48
C MET A 81 -7.56 6.99 4.94
N LEU A 82 -8.19 5.98 4.34
CA LEU A 82 -7.47 4.92 3.63
C LEU A 82 -6.83 5.49 2.36
N VAL A 83 -5.51 5.54 2.34
CA VAL A 83 -4.73 6.12 1.23
C VAL A 83 -3.64 5.14 0.83
N LEU A 84 -3.50 4.91 -0.48
CA LEU A 84 -2.28 4.35 -1.03
C LEU A 84 -1.27 5.49 -1.15
N SER A 85 -0.31 5.56 -0.22
CA SER A 85 0.59 6.70 -0.03
C SER A 85 1.86 6.63 -0.88
N ASP A 86 2.29 5.43 -1.28
CA ASP A 86 3.43 5.24 -2.18
C ASP A 86 3.33 3.92 -2.92
N VAL A 87 3.90 3.90 -4.13
CA VAL A 87 4.07 2.69 -4.94
C VAL A 87 5.53 2.51 -5.27
N TYR A 88 6.11 1.37 -4.93
CA TYR A 88 7.37 0.92 -5.48
C TYR A 88 7.10 0.10 -6.74
N ASN A 89 7.70 0.47 -7.87
CA ASN A 89 7.72 -0.31 -9.09
C ASN A 89 9.02 -0.01 -9.86
N PRO A 90 9.96 -0.97 -9.95
CA PRO A 90 11.27 -0.74 -10.54
C PRO A 90 11.22 -0.45 -12.05
N ASN A 91 10.14 -0.84 -12.73
CA ASN A 91 9.96 -0.59 -14.16
C ASN A 91 9.62 0.88 -14.45
N ILE A 92 9.08 1.61 -13.46
CA ILE A 92 8.76 3.03 -13.56
C ILE A 92 9.88 3.87 -12.94
N ARG A 93 10.31 3.52 -11.73
CA ARG A 93 11.38 4.22 -11.01
C ARG A 93 12.33 3.20 -10.37
N ALA A 94 13.50 3.04 -10.98
CA ALA A 94 14.55 2.20 -10.42
C ALA A 94 15.06 2.80 -9.08
N GLY A 95 15.14 1.94 -8.06
CA GLY A 95 15.79 2.28 -6.78
C GLY A 95 15.00 3.16 -5.81
N GLY A 96 13.70 3.39 -6.01
CA GLY A 96 12.89 4.11 -5.02
C GLY A 96 11.40 4.15 -5.28
N TYR A 97 10.63 4.65 -4.31
CA TYR A 97 9.17 4.80 -4.43
C TYR A 97 8.77 5.87 -5.44
N ILE A 98 7.64 5.66 -6.07
CA ILE A 98 6.89 6.62 -6.84
C ILE A 98 6.03 7.40 -5.87
N ALA A 99 6.48 8.63 -5.59
CA ALA A 99 5.86 9.55 -4.65
C ALA A 99 5.28 10.80 -5.37
N ASP A 100 5.53 10.91 -6.69
CA ASP A 100 4.95 11.95 -7.55
C ASP A 100 4.05 11.28 -8.59
N ARG A 101 2.77 11.65 -8.58
CA ARG A 101 1.75 11.18 -9.53
C ARG A 101 2.16 11.39 -10.98
N LYS A 102 2.96 12.42 -11.29
CA LYS A 102 3.45 12.70 -12.66
C LYS A 102 4.33 11.59 -13.22
N LEU A 103 4.91 10.75 -12.36
CA LEU A 103 5.70 9.60 -12.77
C LEU A 103 4.83 8.39 -13.15
N MET A 104 3.53 8.41 -12.82
CA MET A 104 2.59 7.39 -13.26
C MET A 104 1.80 7.84 -14.47
N SER A 105 1.79 6.99 -15.50
CA SER A 105 0.85 7.15 -16.59
C SER A 105 -0.58 6.89 -16.09
N PRO A 106 -1.61 7.41 -16.77
CA PRO A 106 -3.00 7.10 -16.42
C PRO A 106 -3.31 5.60 -16.42
N ALA A 107 -2.67 4.83 -17.33
CA ALA A 107 -2.82 3.38 -17.40
C ALA A 107 -2.20 2.68 -16.17
N GLU A 108 -1.01 3.12 -15.73
CA GLU A 108 -0.37 2.59 -14.53
C GLU A 108 -1.17 2.92 -13.26
N GLU A 109 -1.69 4.15 -13.17
CA GLU A 109 -2.56 4.54 -12.06
C GLU A 109 -3.82 3.66 -12.00
N GLN A 110 -4.48 3.41 -13.15
CA GLN A 110 -5.63 2.53 -13.21
C GLN A 110 -5.29 1.09 -12.83
N ARG A 111 -4.15 0.56 -13.30
CA ARG A 111 -3.69 -0.79 -12.97
C ARG A 111 -3.43 -0.94 -11.48
N VAL A 112 -2.73 0.01 -10.86
CA VAL A 112 -2.45 0.03 -9.42
C VAL A 112 -3.75 0.06 -8.62
N LYS A 113 -4.70 0.92 -9.00
CA LYS A 113 -6.03 0.99 -8.36
C LYS A 113 -6.80 -0.32 -8.51
N ALA A 114 -6.78 -0.94 -9.69
CA ALA A 114 -7.44 -2.21 -9.94
C ALA A 114 -6.81 -3.35 -9.12
N ARG A 115 -5.48 -3.42 -9.04
CA ARG A 115 -4.77 -4.37 -8.17
C ARG A 115 -5.15 -4.16 -6.71
N PHE A 116 -5.16 -2.92 -6.23
CA PHE A 116 -5.58 -2.61 -4.86
C PHE A 116 -7.01 -3.09 -4.60
N GLN A 117 -7.94 -2.80 -5.51
CA GLN A 117 -9.33 -3.26 -5.37
C GLN A 117 -9.41 -4.79 -5.31
N HIS A 118 -8.87 -5.49 -6.31
CA HIS A 118 -9.12 -6.92 -6.48
C HIS A 118 -8.23 -7.82 -5.62
N GLU A 119 -6.96 -7.46 -5.44
CA GLU A 119 -6.04 -8.30 -4.67
C GLU A 119 -6.09 -8.00 -3.17
N ILE A 120 -6.48 -6.78 -2.77
CA ILE A 120 -6.54 -6.36 -1.36
C ILE A 120 -7.98 -6.30 -0.88
N LEU A 121 -8.80 -5.37 -1.40
CA LEU A 121 -10.13 -5.11 -0.85
C LEU A 121 -11.10 -6.27 -1.03
N ASP A 122 -11.23 -6.80 -2.23
CA ASP A 122 -12.14 -7.93 -2.52
C ASP A 122 -11.72 -9.18 -1.74
N THR A 123 -10.41 -9.39 -1.57
CA THR A 123 -9.88 -10.52 -0.80
C THR A 123 -10.17 -10.36 0.69
N ILE A 124 -9.97 -9.16 1.26
CA ILE A 124 -10.34 -8.86 2.65
C ILE A 124 -11.84 -9.06 2.87
N GLN A 125 -12.67 -8.54 1.97
CA GLN A 125 -14.12 -8.71 2.04
C GLN A 125 -14.51 -10.19 2.02
N ALA A 126 -13.93 -10.98 1.12
CA ALA A 126 -14.18 -12.42 1.04
C ALA A 126 -13.73 -13.16 2.31
N MET A 127 -12.60 -12.76 2.91
CA MET A 127 -12.12 -13.31 4.18
C MET A 127 -13.09 -12.97 5.32
N ALA A 128 -13.49 -11.71 5.46
CA ALA A 128 -14.42 -11.28 6.51
C ALA A 128 -15.78 -11.97 6.39
N LYS A 129 -16.32 -12.10 5.17
CA LYS A 129 -17.57 -12.84 4.93
C LYS A 129 -17.45 -14.32 5.30
N ARG A 130 -16.33 -14.98 4.96
CA ARG A 130 -16.09 -16.39 5.34
C ARG A 130 -16.01 -16.55 6.86
N ASP A 131 -15.45 -15.56 7.55
CA ASP A 131 -15.29 -15.57 8.99
C ASP A 131 -16.59 -15.12 9.72
N GLY A 132 -17.68 -14.86 8.98
CA GLY A 132 -19.02 -14.59 9.52
C GLY A 132 -19.24 -13.16 9.99
N VAL A 133 -18.42 -12.21 9.56
CA VAL A 133 -18.58 -10.79 9.92
C VAL A 133 -19.89 -10.24 9.33
N PRO A 134 -20.81 -9.68 10.14
CA PRO A 134 -22.05 -9.10 9.64
C PRO A 134 -21.81 -7.88 8.74
N ASP A 135 -22.69 -7.68 7.75
CA ASP A 135 -22.59 -6.56 6.81
C ASP A 135 -22.61 -5.18 7.50
N SER A 136 -23.30 -5.05 8.64
CA SER A 136 -23.34 -3.81 9.44
C SER A 136 -21.96 -3.41 10.02
N VAL A 137 -21.08 -4.40 10.20
CA VAL A 137 -19.70 -4.23 10.66
C VAL A 137 -18.75 -4.13 9.46
N LEU A 138 -19.06 -4.83 8.37
CA LEU A 138 -18.23 -4.87 7.16
C LEU A 138 -18.22 -3.55 6.40
N TYR A 139 -19.39 -2.91 6.25
CA TYR A 139 -19.55 -1.72 5.42
C TYR A 139 -19.81 -0.46 6.25
N MET A 140 -19.47 0.69 5.65
CA MET A 140 -19.98 1.98 6.08
C MET A 140 -21.50 2.01 5.84
N GLN A 141 -22.26 2.36 6.87
CA GLN A 141 -23.69 2.61 6.74
C GLN A 141 -23.86 4.09 6.37
N TYR A 142 -24.31 4.34 5.14
CA TYR A 142 -24.68 5.68 4.66
C TYR A 142 -26.18 5.89 4.81
#